data_AF-A0A970BJ56-F1
#
_entry.id   AF-A0A970BJ56-F1
#
_cell.length_a   1.000
_cell.length_b   1.000
_cell.length_c   1.000
_cell.angle_alpha   90.00
_cell.angle_beta   90.00
_cell.angle_gamma   90.00
#
_symmetry.space_group_name_H-M   'P 1'
#
loop_
_entity.id
_entity.type
_entity.pdbx_description
1 polymer ?
#
loop_
_entity_poly.entity_id
_entity_poly.type
_entity_poly.pdbx_seq_one_letter_code
_entity_poly.pdbx_strand_id
1 'polypeptide(L)' 'MNQKWLELYKSKLKTAEEAVAMIRDNEVISSSFGIGHPLGLFQALK' A
#
# COMPACT_ATOMS: atom_id res chain seq x y z
N MET A 1 4.39 15.94 -15.10
CA MET A 1 4.12 14.48 -15.10
C MET A 1 3.31 14.17 -16.35
N ASN A 2 3.66 13.14 -17.14
CA ASN A 2 2.89 12.76 -18.34
C ASN A 2 1.46 12.36 -17.93
N GLN A 3 0.44 12.80 -18.67
CA GLN A 3 -0.99 12.54 -18.42
C GLN A 3 -1.28 11.06 -18.18
N LYS A 4 -0.64 10.18 -18.97
CA LYS A 4 -0.73 8.72 -18.83
C LYS A 4 -0.38 8.24 -17.43
N TRP A 5 0.67 8.79 -16.81
CA TRP A 5 1.12 8.37 -15.47
C TRP A 5 0.22 8.92 -14.37
N LEU A 6 -0.35 10.10 -14.55
CA LEU A 6 -1.32 10.65 -13.60
C LEU A 6 -2.60 9.82 -13.57
N GLU A 7 -3.09 9.40 -14.73
CA GLU A 7 -4.27 8.52 -14.84
C GLU A 7 -4.01 7.16 -14.21
N LEU A 8 -2.85 6.55 -14.47
CA LEU A 8 -2.46 5.28 -13.84
C LEU A 8 -2.30 5.41 -12.32
N TYR A 9 -1.76 6.52 -11.84
CA TYR A 9 -1.64 6.77 -10.40
C TYR A 9 -3.02 6.82 -9.76
N LYS A 10 -3.94 7.61 -10.32
CA LYS A 10 -5.32 7.74 -9.84
C LYS A 10 -6.06 6.39 -9.84
N SER A 11 -5.84 5.54 -10.84
CA SER A 11 -6.48 4.23 -10.90
C SER A 11 -5.97 3.22 -9.86
N LYS A 12 -4.77 3.43 -9.30
CA LYS A 12 -4.15 2.56 -8.29
C LYS A 12 -4.24 3.12 -6.87
N LEU A 13 -4.67 4.37 -6.73
CA LEU A 13 -4.77 5.02 -5.42
C LEU A 13 -5.87 4.32 -4.60
N LYS A 14 -5.51 3.94 -3.37
CA LYS A 14 -6.33 3.18 -2.43
C LYS A 14 -6.14 3.68 -1.01
N THR A 15 -7.14 3.45 -0.17
CA THR A 15 -7.01 3.58 1.30
C THR A 15 -6.07 2.51 1.85
N ALA A 16 -5.58 2.69 3.09
CA ALA A 16 -4.70 1.72 3.71
C ALA A 16 -5.44 0.39 3.96
N GLU A 17 -6.71 0.48 4.35
CA GLU A 17 -7.62 -0.64 4.61
C GLU A 17 -7.88 -1.46 3.34
N GLU A 18 -8.18 -0.79 2.22
CA GLU A 18 -8.32 -1.48 0.92
C GLU A 18 -7.02 -2.16 0.49
N ALA A 19 -5.87 -1.56 0.79
CA ALA A 19 -4.58 -2.12 0.41
C ALA A 19 -4.22 -3.37 1.20
N VAL A 20 -4.42 -3.36 2.53
CA VAL A 20 -4.12 -4.52 3.38
C VAL A 20 -5.10 -5.67 3.16
N ALA A 21 -6.34 -5.39 2.78
CA ALA A 21 -7.34 -6.41 2.43
C ALA A 21 -6.95 -7.25 1.20
N MET A 22 -5.94 -6.82 0.42
CA MET A 22 -5.40 -7.61 -0.70
C MET A 22 -4.38 -8.66 -0.26
N ILE A 23 -3.87 -8.56 0.98
CA ILE A 23 -2.94 -9.54 1.56
C ILE A 23 -3.73 -10.78 1.93
N ARG A 24 -3.23 -11.96 1.55
CA ARG A 24 -3.94 -13.23 1.76
C ARG A 24 -3.59 -13.83 3.12
N ASP A 25 -4.48 -14.68 3.61
CA ASP A 25 -4.23 -15.45 4.83
C ASP A 25 -2.93 -16.26 4.71
N ASN A 26 -2.09 -16.20 5.75
CA ASN A 26 -0.78 -16.84 5.83
C ASN A 26 0.27 -16.33 4.83
N GLU A 27 0.02 -15.21 4.14
CA GLU A 27 1.03 -14.58 3.29
C GLU A 27 2.14 -13.96 4.14
N VAL A 28 3.39 -14.24 3.78
CA VAL A 28 4.55 -13.62 4.42
C VAL A 28 4.91 -12.38 3.63
N ILE A 29 4.71 -11.22 4.24
CA ILE A 29 5.08 -9.92 3.67
C ILE A 29 6.34 -9.36 4.32
N SER A 30 7.07 -8.53 3.58
CA SER A 30 8.20 -7.75 4.08
C SER A 30 7.93 -6.26 3.84
N SER A 31 8.54 -5.42 4.67
CA SER A 31 8.37 -3.96 4.58
C SER A 31 9.70 -3.24 4.72
N SER A 32 9.74 -2.01 4.24
CA SER A 32 10.83 -1.07 4.47
C SER A 32 11.13 -0.91 5.97
N PHE A 33 12.42 -0.82 6.30
CA PHE A 33 12.92 -0.62 7.65
C PHE A 33 13.34 0.84 7.90
N GLY A 34 13.37 1.26 9.17
CA GLY A 34 13.79 2.60 9.58
C GLY A 34 12.81 3.69 9.15
N ILE A 35 13.34 4.79 8.59
CA ILE A 35 12.52 5.96 8.20
C ILE A 35 11.55 5.70 7.04
N GLY A 36 11.73 4.58 6.31
CA GLY A 36 10.84 4.17 5.23
C GLY A 36 9.65 3.31 5.70
N HIS A 37 9.53 3.05 7.01
CA HIS A 37 8.52 2.14 7.53
C HIS A 37 7.08 2.65 7.25
N PRO A 38 6.21 1.84 6.62
CA PRO A 38 4.89 2.28 6.16
C PRO A 38 3.87 2.23 7.31
N LEU A 39 3.96 3.20 8.23
CA LEU A 39 3.14 3.26 9.45
C LEU A 39 1.64 3.12 9.19
N GLY A 40 1.10 3.76 8.15
CA GLY A 40 -0.33 3.68 7.81
C GLY A 40 -0.80 2.28 7.43
N LEU A 41 0.00 1.52 6.67
CA LEU A 41 -0.33 0.13 6.33
C LEU A 41 -0.25 -0.79 7.54
N PHE A 42 0.74 -0.57 8.43
CA PHE A 42 0.87 -1.36 9.66
C PHE A 42 -0.25 -1.07 10.67
N GLN A 43 -0.78 0.15 10.70
CA GLN A 43 -1.95 0.47 11.52
C GLN A 43 -3.20 -0.25 11.01
N ALA A 44 -3.40 -0.34 9.70
CA ALA A 44 -4.53 -1.03 9.08
C ALA A 44 -4.45 -2.57 9.18
N LEU A 45 -3.26 -3.14 9.40
CA LEU A 45 -3.05 -4.58 9.62
C LEU A 45 -3.44 -5.08 11.02
N LYS A 46 -3.67 -4.17 11.98
CA LYS A 46 -4.05 -4.52 13.36
C LYS A 46 -5.54 -4.78 13.49
#